data_AF-A0A3D3R0Y4-F1
#
_entry.id   AF-A0A3D3R0Y4-F1
#
_cell.length_a   1.000
_cell.length_b   1.000
_cell.length_c   1.000
_cell.angle_alpha   90.00
_cell.angle_beta   90.00
_cell.angle_gamma   90.00
#
_symmetry.space_group_name_H-M   'P 1'
#
loop_
_entity.id
_entity.type
_entity.pdbx_description
1 polymer ?
#
loop_
_entity_poly.entity_id
_entity_poly.type
_entity_poly.pdbx_seq_one_letter_code
_entity_poly.pdbx_strand_id
1 'polypeptide(L)' 'KSFLDRLLEKGLVAVDKSGFAHRFSAVLDRQEFVGLQLKKMAESHFGGSLAPMLLSLVDQVKLNEKQRASIEKIIKNIKD' A
#
# COMPACT_ATOMS: atom_id res chain seq x y z
N LYS A 1 -22.73 9.31 9.34
CA LYS A 1 -22.16 8.18 8.57
C LYS A 1 -20.97 7.61 9.34
N SER A 2 -20.97 6.33 9.68
CA SER A 2 -19.91 5.74 10.50
C SER A 2 -18.59 5.56 9.71
N PHE A 3 -17.50 5.23 10.39
CA PHE A 3 -16.26 4.84 9.72
C PHE A 3 -16.44 3.58 8.86
N LEU A 4 -17.15 2.58 9.37
CA LEU A 4 -17.46 1.35 8.63
C LEU A 4 -18.29 1.62 7.37
N ASP A 5 -19.28 2.52 7.44
CA ASP A 5 -20.06 2.91 6.26
C ASP A 5 -19.18 3.57 5.20
N ARG A 6 -18.25 4.44 5.61
CA ARG A 6 -17.31 5.09 4.68
C ARG A 6 -16.34 4.08 4.05
N LEU A 7 -15.93 3.05 4.79
CA LEU A 7 -15.08 1.99 4.25
C LEU A 7 -15.85 1.13 3.25
N LEU A 8 -17.11 0.81 3.55
CA LEU A 8 -18.00 0.06 2.67
C LEU A 8 -18.21 0.81 1.35
N GLU A 9 -18.47 2.12 1.40
CA GLU A 9 -18.61 2.96 0.21
C GLU A 9 -17.35 3.10 -0.63
N LYS A 10 -16.18 3.00 0.03
CA LYS A 10 -14.89 2.98 -0.66
C LYS A 10 -14.53 1.59 -1.19
N GLY A 11 -15.39 0.59 -1.00
CA GLY A 11 -15.15 -0.80 -1.41
C GLY A 11 -14.03 -1.49 -0.64
N LEU A 12 -13.65 -0.99 0.54
CA LEU A 12 -12.52 -1.52 1.32
C LEU A 12 -12.95 -2.66 2.26
N VAL A 13 -14.23 -2.74 2.58
CA VAL A 13 -14.83 -3.79 3.41
C VAL A 13 -16.13 -4.27 2.78
N ALA A 14 -16.44 -5.54 2.97
CA ALA A 14 -17.74 -6.13 2.67
C ALA A 14 -18.56 -6.21 3.97
N VAL A 15 -19.87 -6.28 3.83
CA VAL A 15 -20.78 -6.49 4.96
C VAL A 15 -21.73 -7.65 4.65
N ASP A 16 -21.78 -8.60 5.57
CA ASP A 16 -22.78 -9.66 5.61
C ASP A 16 -23.88 -9.25 6.59
N LYS A 17 -25.11 -9.14 6.08
CA LYS A 17 -26.32 -8.71 6.80
C LYS A 17 -27.32 -9.86 7.04
N SER A 18 -26.89 -11.11 6.84
CA SER A 18 -27.75 -12.29 7.00
C SER A 18 -28.17 -12.58 8.45
N GLY A 19 -27.40 -12.09 9.44
CA GLY A 19 -27.68 -12.29 10.86
C GLY A 19 -28.09 -11.01 11.59
N PHE A 20 -28.43 -11.15 12.87
CA PHE A 20 -28.79 -10.03 13.75
C PHE A 20 -27.68 -8.98 13.87
N ALA A 21 -26.42 -9.43 13.89
CA ALA A 21 -25.25 -8.55 13.85
C ALA A 21 -24.66 -8.52 12.44
N HIS A 22 -24.43 -7.31 11.92
CA HIS A 22 -23.69 -7.11 10.68
C HIS A 22 -22.24 -7.54 10.85
N ARG A 23 -21.75 -8.42 9.98
CA ARG A 23 -20.35 -8.86 9.97
C ARG A 23 -19.59 -8.15 8.87
N PHE A 24 -18.52 -7.47 9.23
CA PHE A 24 -17.65 -6.80 8.26
C PHE A 24 -16.38 -7.60 8.04
N SER A 25 -15.93 -7.69 6.79
CA SER A 25 -14.67 -8.33 6.41
C SER A 25 -13.88 -7.44 5.45
N ALA A 26 -12.55 -7.54 5.48
CA ALA A 26 -11.70 -6.83 4.53
C ALA A 26 -11.86 -7.44 3.13
N VAL A 27 -11.95 -6.57 2.11
CA VAL A 27 -12.03 -6.99 0.69
C VAL A 27 -10.65 -7.14 0.06
N LEU A 28 -9.65 -6.50 0.66
CA LEU A 28 -8.27 -6.47 0.20
C LEU A 28 -7.33 -6.96 1.30
N ASP A 29 -6.22 -7.54 0.87
CA ASP A 29 -5.17 -7.99 1.78
C ASP A 29 -4.22 -6.83 2.17
N ARG A 30 -3.27 -7.15 3.05
CA ARG A 30 -2.31 -6.16 3.56
C ARG A 30 -1.37 -5.64 2.48
N GLN A 31 -0.94 -6.49 1.55
CA GLN A 31 -0.01 -6.11 0.49
C GLN A 31 -0.69 -5.19 -0.52
N GLU A 32 -1.92 -5.51 -0.90
CA GLU A 32 -2.77 -4.67 -1.76
C GLU A 32 -3.01 -3.30 -1.12
N PHE A 33 -3.31 -3.26 0.18
CA PHE A 33 -3.48 -2.00 0.90
C PHE A 33 -2.22 -1.13 0.84
N VAL A 34 -1.06 -1.73 1.15
CA VAL A 34 0.23 -1.02 1.15
C VAL A 34 0.55 -0.50 -0.25
N GLY A 35 0.34 -1.31 -1.29
CA GLY A 35 0.52 -0.89 -2.68
C GLY A 35 -0.35 0.31 -3.05
N LEU A 36 -1.63 0.30 -2.65
CA LEU A 36 -2.54 1.43 -2.86
C LEU A 36 -2.07 2.71 -2.15
N GLN A 37 -1.54 2.60 -0.92
CA GLN A 37 -1.02 3.77 -0.21
C GLN A 37 0.24 4.33 -0.87
N LEU A 38 1.17 3.46 -1.30
CA LEU A 38 2.38 3.89 -2.00
C LEU A 38 2.05 4.58 -3.32
N LYS A 39 1.10 4.04 -4.09
CA LYS A 39 0.64 4.66 -5.33
C LYS A 39 0.03 6.04 -5.09
N LYS A 40 -0.84 6.18 -4.08
CA LYS A 40 -1.43 7.48 -3.72
C LYS A 40 -0.37 8.49 -3.31
N MET A 41 0.64 8.07 -2.55
CA MET A 41 1.75 8.94 -2.15
C MET A 41 2.57 9.41 -3.35
N ALA A 42 2.83 8.50 -4.32
CA ALA A 42 3.49 8.85 -5.57
C ALA A 42 2.65 9.84 -6.39
N GLU A 43 1.35 9.62 -6.51
CA GLU A 43 0.42 10.53 -7.21
C GLU A 43 0.37 11.92 -6.55
N SER A 44 0.34 12.01 -5.23
CA SER A 44 0.17 13.29 -4.52
C SER A 44 1.44 14.12 -4.42
N HIS A 45 2.62 13.50 -4.31
CA HIS A 45 3.88 14.20 -4.02
C HIS A 45 4.96 14.05 -5.09
N PHE A 46 4.83 13.08 -6.00
CA PHE A 46 5.87 12.74 -6.98
C PHE A 46 5.34 12.67 -8.41
N GLY A 47 4.17 13.28 -8.68
CA GLY A 47 3.56 13.32 -10.02
C GLY A 47 3.24 11.94 -10.58
N GLY A 48 2.99 10.95 -9.72
CA GLY A 48 2.74 9.56 -10.10
C GLY A 48 4.00 8.72 -10.34
N SER A 49 5.19 9.31 -10.25
CA SER A 49 6.45 8.59 -10.47
C SER A 49 6.97 7.93 -9.19
N LEU A 50 7.20 6.61 -9.25
CA LEU A 50 7.71 5.84 -8.11
C LEU A 50 9.22 5.96 -7.92
N ALA A 51 9.98 6.18 -8.99
CA ALA A 51 11.44 6.25 -8.90
C ALA A 51 11.95 7.43 -8.04
N PRO A 52 11.45 8.67 -8.20
CA PRO A 52 11.82 9.79 -7.34
C PRO A 52 11.44 9.57 -5.87
N MET A 53 10.30 8.92 -5.62
CA MET A 53 9.87 8.56 -4.28
C MET A 53 10.88 7.61 -3.61
N LEU A 54 11.31 6.56 -4.32
CA LEU A 54 12.31 5.62 -3.81
C LEU A 54 13.67 6.29 -3.58
N LEU A 55 14.12 7.16 -4.50
CA LEU A 55 15.36 7.92 -4.32
C LEU A 55 15.31 8.78 -3.07
N SER A 56 14.23 9.55 -2.89
CA SER A 56 14.05 10.39 -1.70
C SER A 56 14.03 9.58 -0.40
N LEU A 57 13.48 8.36 -0.43
CA LEU A 57 13.47 7.47 0.72
C LEU A 57 14.88 6.95 1.04
N VAL A 58 15.65 6.58 0.02
CA VAL A 58 17.03 6.12 0.19
C VAL A 58 17.93 7.23 0.74
N ASP A 59 17.73 8.49 0.33
CA ASP A 59 18.49 9.62 0.88
C ASP A 59 18.19 9.86 2.37
N GLN A 60 16.96 9.60 2.80
CA GLN A 60 16.55 9.76 4.20
C GLN A 60 16.88 8.55 5.08
N VAL A 61 16.98 7.36 4.48
CA VAL A 61 17.24 6.11 5.21
C VAL A 61 18.70 5.73 5.07
N LYS A 62 19.43 5.71 6.20
CA LYS A 62 20.79 5.14 6.23
C LYS A 62 20.71 3.63 5.98
N LEU A 63 20.91 3.22 4.73
CA LEU A 63 21.00 1.83 4.35
C LEU A 63 22.34 1.25 4.81
N ASN A 64 22.31 0.18 5.58
CA ASN A 64 23.49 -0.64 5.79
C ASN A 64 23.77 -1.53 4.57
N GLU A 65 24.98 -2.10 4.51
CA GLU A 65 25.42 -2.92 3.37
C GLU A 65 24.46 -4.08 3.06
N LYS A 66 23.91 -4.73 4.09
CA LYS A 66 22.95 -5.83 3.95
C LYS A 66 21.63 -5.37 3.32
N GLN A 67 21.13 -4.21 3.74
CA GLN A 67 19.91 -3.62 3.19
C GLN A 67 20.11 -3.20 1.73
N ARG A 68 21.25 -2.57 1.40
CA ARG A 68 21.61 -2.23 0.01
C ARG A 68 21.65 -3.48 -0.86
N ALA A 69 22.38 -4.52 -0.45
CA ALA A 69 22.48 -5.77 -1.22
C ALA A 69 21.11 -6.44 -1.43
N SER A 70 20.22 -6.36 -0.42
CA SER A 70 18.86 -6.88 -0.52
C SER A 70 18.03 -6.11 -1.56
N ILE A 71 18.11 -4.77 -1.55
CA ILE A 71 17.41 -3.92 -2.53
C ILE A 71 17.94 -4.17 -3.94
N GLU A 72 19.26 -4.24 -4.13
CA GLU A 72 19.87 -4.56 -5.43
C GLU A 72 19.41 -5.90 -5.97
N LYS A 73 19.31 -6.91 -5.09
CA LYS A 73 18.80 -8.24 -5.46
C LYS A 73 17.32 -8.18 -5.88
N ILE A 74 16.49 -7.42 -5.17
CA ILE A 74 15.08 -7.21 -5.54
C ILE A 74 15.01 -6.58 -6.93
N ILE A 75 15.74 -5.48 -7.17
CA ILE A 75 15.74 -4.77 -8.45
C ILE A 75 16.19 -5.70 -9.60
N LYS A 76 17.25 -6.50 -9.40
CA LYS A 76 17.71 -7.48 -10.41
C LYS A 76 16.69 -8.59 -10.71
N ASN A 77 15.81 -8.90 -9.76
CA ASN A 77 14.81 -9.96 -9.88
C ASN A 77 13.46 -9.45 -10.40
N ILE A 78 13.23 -8.14 -10.46
CA ILE A 78 12.10 -7.57 -11.17
C ILE A 78 12.39 -7.77 -12.66
N LYS A 79 11.69 -8.73 -13.28
CA LYS A 79 11.61 -8.86 -14.73
C LYS A 79 10.33 -8.16 -15.18
N ASP A 80 10.42 -7.46 -16.30
CA ASP A 80 9.29 -6.81 -16.99
C ASP A 80 8.11 -7.77 -17.20
#